data_AF-A0A7V9R4L3-F1
#
_entry.id   AF-A0A7V9R4L3-F1
#
_cell.length_a   1.000
_cell.length_b   1.000
_cell.length_c   1.000
_cell.angle_alpha   90.00
_cell.angle_beta   90.00
_cell.angle_gamma   90.00
#
_symmetry.space_group_name_H-M   'P 1'
#
loop_
_entity.id
_entity.type
_entity.pdbx_description
1 polymer ?
#
loop_
_entity_poly.entity_id
_entity_poly.type
_entity_poly.pdbx_seq_one_letter_code
_entity_poly.pdbx_strand_id
1 'polypeptide(L)'
;MLIEVLGDSTDGVVLRVLHVDPTGTDVAVIDVDSPVANPVWHKASDLLQSLSTNEARVLEKDHMLPPLILEDEIPKKAKRFRDSAWESIKPLFEGQNRILMLFPHERGRLILQRVT
;
A
#
# COMPACT_ATOMS: atom_id res chain seq x y z
N MET A 1 -2.31 9.34 -3.74
CA MET A 1 -3.10 10.19 -4.66
C MET A 1 -3.69 9.30 -5.73
N LEU A 2 -4.98 9.45 -6.04
CA LEU A 2 -5.66 8.75 -7.12
C LEU A 2 -6.01 9.73 -8.24
N ILE A 3 -5.81 9.31 -9.49
CA ILE A 3 -6.14 10.05 -10.70
C ILE A 3 -7.05 9.16 -11.54
N GLU A 4 -8.25 9.62 -11.84
CA GLU A 4 -9.13 8.98 -12.81
C GLU A 4 -8.87 9.58 -14.19
N VAL A 5 -8.45 8.75 -15.14
CA VAL A 5 -8.26 9.11 -16.54
C VAL A 5 -9.55 8.81 -17.28
N LEU A 6 -10.16 9.84 -17.85
CA LEU A 6 -11.41 9.79 -18.58
C LEU A 6 -11.09 9.42 -20.04
N GLY A 7 -11.25 8.14 -20.38
CA GLY A 7 -11.08 7.65 -21.75
C GLY A 7 -12.34 7.85 -22.61
N ASP A 8 -12.26 7.46 -23.88
CA ASP A 8 -13.41 7.37 -24.80
C ASP A 8 -14.39 6.22 -24.44
N SER A 9 -13.98 5.29 -23.57
CA SER A 9 -14.82 4.24 -23.01
C SER A 9 -15.59 4.72 -21.78
N THR A 10 -16.78 4.18 -21.56
CA THR A 10 -17.69 4.56 -20.47
C THR A 10 -17.11 4.36 -19.07
N ASP A 11 -16.08 3.53 -18.92
CA ASP A 11 -15.38 3.30 -17.67
C ASP A 11 -13.97 3.92 -17.78
N GLY A 12 -13.73 5.00 -17.05
CA GLY A 12 -12.41 5.61 -16.91
C GLY A 12 -11.46 4.69 -16.13
N VAL A 13 -10.15 4.87 -16.30
CA VAL A 13 -9.13 4.09 -15.57
C VAL A 13 -8.69 4.87 -14.33
N VAL A 14 -8.75 4.25 -13.16
CA VAL A 14 -8.27 4.87 -11.92
C VAL A 14 -6.83 4.45 -11.64
N LEU A 15 -5.94 5.43 -11.64
CA LEU A 15 -4.51 5.27 -11.40
C LEU A 15 -4.13 5.74 -10.00
N ARG A 16 -3.42 4.91 -9.24
CA ARG A 16 -2.76 5.34 -7.99
C ARG A 16 -1.32 5.72 -8.25
N VAL A 17 -0.98 6.96 -7.92
CA VAL A 17 0.42 7.40 -7.87
C VAL A 17 1.11 6.77 -6.69
N LEU A 18 2.16 5.99 -6.97
CA LEU A 18 2.99 5.32 -5.98
C LEU A 18 4.25 6.13 -5.66
N HIS A 19 4.84 6.76 -6.66
CA HIS A 19 6.08 7.50 -6.53
C HIS A 19 6.19 8.58 -7.60
N VAL A 20 6.71 9.74 -7.23
CA VAL A 20 7.16 10.77 -8.15
C VAL A 20 8.67 10.82 -8.00
N ASP A 21 9.39 10.72 -9.12
CA ASP A 21 10.84 10.74 -9.08
C ASP A 21 11.37 12.08 -8.53
N PRO A 22 12.60 12.15 -8.01
CA PRO A 22 13.13 13.38 -7.40
C PRO A 22 13.19 14.58 -8.35
N THR A 23 13.25 14.36 -9.67
CA THR A 23 13.26 15.44 -10.66
C THR A 23 11.84 15.92 -11.01
N GLY A 24 10.80 15.16 -10.64
CA GLY A 24 9.42 15.42 -11.00
C GLY A 24 9.09 15.17 -12.48
N THR A 25 9.97 14.48 -13.21
CA THR A 25 9.81 14.17 -14.64
C THR A 25 8.97 12.93 -14.84
N ASP A 26 9.12 11.95 -13.95
CA ASP A 26 8.54 10.62 -14.09
C ASP A 26 7.73 10.27 -12.84
N VAL A 27 6.64 9.53 -13.07
CA VAL A 27 5.73 9.10 -12.01
C VAL A 27 5.40 7.62 -12.22
N ALA A 28 5.52 6.85 -11.14
CA ALA A 28 5.12 5.46 -11.12
C ALA A 28 3.65 5.37 -10.66
N VAL A 29 2.82 4.70 -11.46
CA VAL A 29 1.40 4.51 -11.19
C VAL A 29 1.00 3.04 -11.29
N ILE A 30 -0.11 2.67 -10.66
CA ILE A 30 -0.79 1.39 -10.87
C ILE A 30 -2.26 1.64 -11.21
N ASP A 31 -2.84 0.79 -12.05
CA ASP A 31 -4.29 0.67 -12.19
C ASP A 31 -4.85 -0.01 -10.92
N VAL A 32 -5.76 0.65 -10.22
CA VAL A 32 -6.30 0.12 -8.95
C VAL A 32 -7.39 -0.94 -9.16
N ASP A 33 -8.00 -0.98 -10.33
CA ASP A 33 -9.08 -1.93 -10.65
C ASP A 33 -8.53 -3.21 -11.31
N SER A 34 -7.29 -3.18 -11.79
CA SER A 34 -6.63 -4.36 -12.34
C SER A 34 -6.12 -5.30 -11.22
N PRO A 35 -6.54 -6.58 -11.21
CA PRO A 35 -6.14 -7.55 -10.17
C PRO A 35 -4.66 -7.98 -10.25
N VAL A 36 -3.98 -7.63 -11.35
CA VAL A 36 -2.57 -7.98 -11.62
C VAL A 36 -1.75 -6.74 -11.99
N ALA A 37 -2.15 -5.58 -11.48
CA ALA A 37 -1.50 -4.30 -11.78
C ALA A 37 -0.03 -4.30 -11.34
N ASN A 38 0.86 -4.07 -12.29
CA ASN A 38 2.26 -3.78 -12.02
C ASN A 38 2.50 -2.27 -12.10
N PRO A 39 3.45 -1.71 -11.32
CA PRO A 39 3.83 -0.31 -11.46
C PRO A 39 4.34 0.00 -12.87
N VAL A 40 3.77 1.03 -13.49
CA VAL A 40 4.18 1.54 -14.79
C VAL A 40 4.68 2.97 -14.62
N TRP A 41 5.78 3.30 -15.31
CA TRP A 41 6.31 4.65 -15.34
C TRP A 41 5.65 5.45 -16.45
N HIS A 42 5.17 6.64 -16.11
CA HIS A 42 4.63 7.64 -17.02
C HIS A 42 5.40 8.95 -16.87
N LYS A 43 5.37 9.78 -17.92
CA LYS A 43 5.83 11.15 -17.80
C LYS A 43 4.85 11.95 -16.94
N ALA A 44 5.38 12.69 -15.98
CA ALA A 44 4.57 13.57 -15.15
C ALA A 44 3.91 14.66 -15.99
N SER A 45 4.57 15.12 -17.06
CA SER A 45 4.02 16.10 -18.01
C SER A 45 2.71 15.64 -18.64
N ASP A 46 2.61 14.37 -19.00
CA ASP A 46 1.45 13.83 -19.71
C ASP A 46 0.25 13.78 -18.78
N LEU A 47 0.46 13.33 -17.53
CA LEU A 47 -0.58 13.35 -16.50
C LEU A 47 -1.01 14.76 -16.12
N LEU A 48 -0.06 15.70 -15.98
CA LEU A 48 -0.39 17.11 -15.73
C LEU A 48 -1.16 17.73 -16.88
N GLN A 49 -0.81 17.37 -18.12
CA GLN A 49 -1.55 17.80 -19.30
C GLN A 49 -2.98 17.28 -19.26
N SER A 50 -3.20 15.98 -19.06
CA SER A 50 -4.54 15.39 -18.95
C SER A 50 -5.37 16.01 -17.81
N LEU A 51 -4.74 16.34 -16.68
CA LEU A 51 -5.40 17.06 -15.59
C LEU A 51 -5.79 18.49 -16.02
N SER A 52 -4.94 19.19 -16.77
CA SER A 52 -5.22 20.55 -17.24
C SER A 52 -6.29 20.60 -18.35
N THR A 53 -6.41 19.55 -19.15
CA THR A 53 -7.40 19.42 -20.22
C THR A 53 -8.73 18.84 -19.75
N ASN A 54 -8.85 18.47 -18.46
CA ASN A 54 -9.97 17.72 -17.90
C ASN A 54 -10.19 16.33 -18.54
N GLU A 55 -9.16 15.76 -19.18
CA GLU A 55 -9.13 14.36 -19.60
C GLU A 55 -8.74 13.43 -18.45
N ALA A 56 -8.32 14.00 -17.32
CA ALA A 56 -8.16 13.31 -16.06
C ALA A 56 -8.62 14.20 -14.91
N ARG A 57 -8.96 13.59 -13.77
CA ARG A 57 -9.26 14.29 -12.52
C ARG A 57 -8.65 13.60 -11.32
N VAL A 58 -8.26 14.38 -10.32
CA VAL A 58 -7.83 13.85 -9.02
C VAL A 58 -9.07 13.42 -8.24
N LEU A 59 -9.09 12.19 -7.72
CA LEU A 59 -10.16 11.74 -6.85
C LEU A 59 -9.89 12.20 -5.41
N GLU A 60 -10.90 12.81 -4.78
CA GLU A 60 -10.80 13.28 -3.38
C GLU A 60 -10.82 12.14 -2.37
N LYS A 61 -11.43 11.00 -2.72
CA LYS A 61 -11.56 9.84 -1.85
C LYS A 61 -10.97 8.61 -2.50
N ASP A 62 -10.17 7.91 -1.72
CA ASP A 62 -9.65 6.61 -2.09
C ASP A 62 -10.56 5.54 -1.50
N HIS A 63 -11.46 5.00 -2.34
CA HIS A 63 -12.39 3.96 -1.94
C HIS A 63 -11.70 2.62 -1.62
N MET A 64 -10.43 2.47 -2.01
CA MET A 64 -9.62 1.27 -1.78
C MET A 64 -8.69 1.41 -0.58
N LEU A 65 -8.59 2.58 0.06
CA LEU A 65 -7.91 2.68 1.34
C LEU A 65 -8.75 1.98 2.40
N PRO A 66 -8.15 1.09 3.22
CA PRO A 66 -8.83 0.60 4.40
C PRO A 66 -9.20 1.80 5.28
N PRO A 67 -10.31 1.72 6.03
CA PRO A 67 -10.68 2.79 6.94
C PRO A 67 -9.51 3.06 7.89
N LEU A 68 -9.15 4.34 8.04
CA LEU A 68 -8.26 4.76 9.10
C LEU A 68 -9.01 4.53 10.42
N ILE A 69 -8.63 3.49 11.15
CA ILE A 69 -9.17 3.20 12.47
C ILE A 69 -8.17 3.76 13.48
N LEU A 70 -8.58 4.77 14.24
CA LEU A 70 -7.76 5.29 15.32
C LEU A 70 -7.64 4.26 16.44
N GLU A 71 -6.53 4.28 17.19
CA GLU A 71 -6.32 3.31 18.27
C GLU A 71 -7.50 3.30 19.25
N ASP A 72 -8.05 4.46 19.61
CA ASP A 72 -9.19 4.55 20.54
C ASP A 72 -10.53 4.04 19.98
N GLU A 73 -10.63 3.90 18.66
CA GLU A 73 -11.83 3.38 17.96
C GLU A 73 -11.81 1.85 17.85
N ILE A 74 -10.67 1.19 18.09
CA ILE A 74 -10.57 -0.27 18.02
C ILE A 74 -11.36 -0.89 19.19
N PRO A 75 -12.31 -1.81 18.92
CA PRO A 75 -13.07 -2.47 19.98
C PRO A 75 -12.16 -3.18 20.98
N LYS A 76 -12.47 -3.06 22.28
CA LYS A 76 -11.65 -3.67 23.37
C LYS A 76 -11.36 -5.16 23.15
N LYS A 77 -12.33 -5.90 22.61
CA LYS A 77 -12.16 -7.33 22.27
C LYS A 77 -11.09 -7.54 21.19
N ALA A 78 -11.10 -6.71 20.15
CA ALA A 78 -10.11 -6.75 19.07
C ALA A 78 -8.72 -6.33 19.56
N LYS A 79 -8.62 -5.28 20.39
CA LYS A 79 -7.36 -4.89 21.05
C LYS A 79 -6.76 -6.06 21.83
N ARG A 80 -7.54 -6.68 22.72
CA ARG A 80 -7.09 -7.84 23.50
C ARG A 80 -6.57 -8.98 22.63
N PHE A 81 -7.28 -9.28 21.54
CA PHE A 81 -6.86 -10.34 20.61
C PHE A 81 -5.54 -9.96 19.92
N ARG A 82 -5.44 -8.74 19.37
CA ARG A 82 -4.21 -8.21 18.76
C ARG A 82 -3.05 -8.27 19.75
N ASP A 83 -3.22 -7.76 20.96
CA ASP A 83 -2.17 -7.67 21.96
C ASP A 83 -1.72 -9.08 22.41
N SER A 84 -2.66 -10.01 22.59
CA SER A 84 -2.35 -11.42 22.88
C SER A 84 -1.56 -12.09 21.76
N ALA A 85 -1.93 -11.85 20.50
CA ALA A 85 -1.20 -12.36 19.35
C ALA A 85 0.19 -11.72 19.24
N TRP A 86 0.29 -10.42 19.52
CA TRP A 86 1.55 -9.69 19.53
C TRP A 86 2.52 -10.28 20.55
N GLU A 87 2.10 -10.52 21.80
CA GLU A 87 2.98 -11.10 22.82
C GLU A 87 3.52 -12.48 22.42
N SER A 88 2.79 -13.24 21.60
CA SER A 88 3.25 -14.54 21.09
C SER A 88 4.38 -14.40 20.05
N ILE A 89 4.29 -13.40 19.17
CA ILE A 89 5.27 -13.18 18.09
C ILE A 89 6.39 -12.22 18.49
N LYS A 90 6.17 -11.36 19.49
CA LYS A 90 7.07 -10.30 19.95
C LYS A 90 8.52 -10.75 20.14
N PRO A 91 8.82 -11.89 20.79
CA PRO A 91 10.23 -12.27 20.94
C PRO A 91 10.90 -12.74 19.62
N LEU A 92 10.19 -12.84 18.50
CA LEU A 92 10.80 -12.99 17.17
C LEU A 92 11.41 -11.67 16.68
N PHE A 93 10.88 -10.55 17.16
CA PHE A 93 11.22 -9.20 16.71
C PHE A 93 12.08 -8.41 17.72
N GLU A 94 12.51 -9.05 18.80
CA GLU A 94 13.35 -8.45 19.84
C GLU A 94 14.78 -9.00 19.80
N GLY A 95 15.73 -8.24 20.36
CA GLY A 95 17.13 -8.63 20.46
C GLY A 95 17.78 -8.98 19.12
N GLN A 96 18.54 -10.08 19.10
CA GLN A 96 19.24 -10.55 17.89
C GLN A 96 18.28 -11.08 16.81
N ASN A 97 17.09 -11.54 17.20
CA ASN A 97 16.09 -12.08 16.27
C ASN A 97 15.50 -11.00 15.34
N ARG A 98 15.50 -9.73 15.79
CA ARG A 98 14.99 -8.60 14.99
C ARG A 98 15.63 -8.52 13.60
N ILE A 99 16.93 -8.72 13.53
CA ILE A 99 17.69 -8.68 12.27
C ILE A 99 17.48 -9.99 11.51
N LEU A 100 17.49 -11.13 12.21
CA LEU A 100 17.33 -12.45 11.61
C LEU A 100 15.95 -12.64 10.94
N MET A 101 14.89 -12.04 11.47
CA MET A 101 13.54 -12.08 10.88
C MET A 101 13.45 -11.45 9.48
N LEU A 102 14.41 -10.60 9.10
CA LEU A 102 14.48 -10.01 7.76
C LEU A 102 14.99 -11.01 6.71
N PHE A 103 15.65 -12.08 7.13
CA PHE A 103 16.21 -13.09 6.23
C PHE A 103 15.26 -14.29 6.11
N PRO A 104 14.77 -14.61 4.89
CA PRO A 104 13.77 -15.67 4.70
C PRO A 104 14.17 -17.05 5.25
N HIS A 105 15.45 -17.41 5.16
CA HIS A 105 15.99 -18.69 5.64
C HIS A 105 16.07 -18.76 7.17
N GLU A 106 16.38 -17.65 7.84
CA GLU A 106 16.40 -17.58 9.31
C GLU A 106 15.01 -17.49 9.91
N ARG A 107 14.09 -16.77 9.25
CA ARG A 107 12.69 -16.62 9.70
C ARG A 107 11.99 -17.97 9.88
N GLY A 108 12.14 -18.88 8.93
CA GLY A 108 11.53 -20.22 9.02
C GLY A 108 12.02 -21.01 10.23
N ARG A 109 13.35 -20.96 10.48
CA ARG A 109 13.98 -21.60 11.65
C ARG A 109 13.45 -21.02 12.97
N LEU A 110 13.36 -19.70 13.07
CA LEU A 110 12.89 -19.02 14.29
C LEU A 110 11.42 -19.32 14.61
N ILE A 111 10.57 -19.44 13.57
CA ILE A 111 9.16 -19.84 13.74
C ILE A 111 9.06 -21.28 14.24
N LEU A 112 9.79 -22.22 13.63
CA LEU A 112 9.74 -23.64 14.00
C LEU A 112 10.19 -23.90 15.45
N GLN A 113 11.18 -23.14 15.93
CA GLN A 113 11.64 -23.21 17.32
C GLN A 113 10.59 -22.81 18.38
N ARG A 114 9.44 -22.26 17.96
CA ARG A 114 8.33 -21.89 18.86
C ARG A 114 7.12 -22.83 18.83
N VAL A 115 7.09 -23.81 17.93
CA VAL A 115 5.93 -24.71 17.75
C VAL A 115 6.07 -26.00 18.58
N THR A 116 7.15 -26.13 19.37
CA THR A 116 7.38 -27.17 20.40
C THR A 116 7.24 -26.60 21.79
#